data_AF-A0A7S2GKW9-F1
#
_entry.id   AF-A0A7S2GKW9-F1
#
_cell.length_a   1.000
_cell.length_b   1.000
_cell.length_c   1.000
_cell.angle_alpha   90.00
_cell.angle_beta   90.00
_cell.angle_gamma   90.00
#
_symmetry.space_group_name_H-M   'P 1'
#
loop_
_entity.id
_entity.type
_entity.pdbx_description
1 polymer ?
#
loop_
_entity_poly.entity_id
_entity_poly.type
_entity_poly.pdbx_seq_one_letter_code
_entity_poly.pdbx_strand_id
1 'polypeptide(L)'
;DIIVFFDCHVAPQEGWYKEFLRESAENYRRVVVPQITDLDIDTWTERNRHLPSSKCYLTWDADFKWFTSTRSEIPVLSGGLLGISRRWWNETGGYDEGMQGWGGENIDQSLRTWLCGGEIKSLSGSFVAHMWRVPHDQRT
;
A
#
# COMPACT_ATOMS: atom_id res chain seq x y z
N ASP A 1 -2.06 -17.85 4.91
CA ASP A 1 -1.40 -17.32 3.70
C ASP A 1 -1.77 -15.87 3.45
N ILE A 2 -0.80 -15.10 2.95
CA ILE A 2 -0.96 -13.70 2.56
C ILE A 2 -0.69 -13.55 1.06
N ILE A 3 -1.36 -12.60 0.43
CA ILE A 3 -1.09 -12.10 -0.92
C ILE A 3 -0.46 -10.72 -0.72
N VAL A 4 0.66 -10.48 -1.40
CA VAL A 4 1.37 -9.20 -1.36
C VAL A 4 1.45 -8.67 -2.78
N PHE A 5 1.05 -7.41 -2.95
CA PHE A 5 1.15 -6.67 -4.20
C PHE A 5 2.28 -5.65 -4.05
N PHE A 6 3.20 -5.65 -5.01
CA PHE A 6 4.25 -4.66 -5.15
C PHE A 6 4.33 -4.23 -6.61
N ASP A 7 4.46 -2.92 -6.82
CA ASP A 7 4.89 -2.38 -8.11
C ASP A 7 6.22 -3.01 -8.55
N CYS A 8 6.46 -3.03 -9.86
CA CYS A 8 7.67 -3.64 -10.43
C CYS A 8 8.97 -2.87 -10.15
N HIS A 9 8.88 -1.72 -9.48
CA HIS A 9 9.97 -0.77 -9.27
C HIS A 9 10.09 -0.40 -7.79
N VAL A 10 10.24 -1.43 -6.96
CA VAL A 10 10.42 -1.31 -5.51
C VAL A 10 11.61 -2.12 -5.01
N ALA A 11 12.14 -1.75 -3.85
CA ALA A 11 13.17 -2.46 -3.11
C ALA A 11 12.70 -2.71 -1.66
N PRO A 12 12.10 -3.89 -1.37
CA PRO A 12 11.69 -4.26 -0.02
C PRO A 12 12.90 -4.41 0.91
N GLN A 13 12.87 -3.76 2.07
CA GLN A 13 14.00 -3.78 3.01
C GLN A 13 14.07 -5.09 3.80
N GLU A 14 15.24 -5.42 4.35
CA GLU A 14 15.41 -6.65 5.13
C GLU A 14 14.34 -6.75 6.24
N GLY A 15 13.64 -7.89 6.28
CA GLY A 15 12.60 -8.15 7.29
C GLY A 15 11.26 -7.47 7.05
N TRP A 16 11.02 -6.80 5.91
CA TRP A 16 9.75 -6.15 5.55
C TRP A 16 8.52 -7.05 5.81
N TYR A 17 8.64 -8.36 5.53
CA TYR A 17 7.55 -9.32 5.59
C TYR A 17 7.11 -9.69 7.02
N LYS A 18 7.92 -9.40 8.05
CA LYS A 18 7.65 -9.84 9.43
C LYS A 18 6.37 -9.23 9.99
N GLU A 19 6.17 -7.92 9.81
CA GLU A 19 4.94 -7.25 10.26
C GLU A 19 3.73 -7.63 9.40
N PHE A 20 3.91 -7.85 8.09
CA PHE A 20 2.82 -8.35 7.24
C PHE A 20 2.23 -9.64 7.79
N LEU A 21 3.10 -10.58 8.19
CA LEU A 21 2.69 -11.86 8.76
C LEU A 21 2.04 -11.67 10.14
N ARG A 22 2.65 -10.87 11.04
CA ARG A 22 2.12 -10.62 12.39
C ARG A 22 0.72 -10.03 12.33
N GLU A 23 0.57 -8.93 11.61
CA GLU A 23 -0.67 -8.14 11.58
C GLU A 23 -1.79 -8.90 10.86
N SER A 24 -1.47 -9.64 9.79
CA SER A 24 -2.45 -10.50 9.11
C SER A 24 -2.88 -11.70 9.96
N ALA A 25 -2.00 -12.20 10.84
CA ALA A 25 -2.33 -13.30 11.77
C ALA A 25 -3.24 -12.82 12.91
N GLU A 26 -3.06 -11.59 13.39
CA GLU A 26 -3.92 -10.99 14.40
C GLU A 26 -5.33 -10.70 13.89
N ASN A 27 -5.44 -10.18 12.65
CA ASN A 27 -6.72 -9.95 12.01
C ASN A 27 -6.62 -10.23 10.51
N TYR A 28 -7.17 -11.36 10.06
CA TYR A 28 -7.12 -11.73 8.65
C TYR A 28 -7.89 -10.75 7.73
N ARG A 29 -8.79 -9.92 8.27
CA ARG A 29 -9.54 -8.88 7.53
C ARG A 29 -8.79 -7.54 7.43
N ARG A 30 -7.57 -7.46 7.95
CA ARG A 30 -6.69 -6.29 7.86
C ARG A 30 -5.98 -6.29 6.50
N VAL A 31 -6.09 -5.18 5.78
CA VAL A 31 -5.19 -4.84 4.68
C VAL A 31 -4.03 -4.04 5.27
N VAL A 32 -2.81 -4.47 4.99
CA VAL A 32 -1.60 -3.86 5.54
C VAL A 32 -0.82 -3.15 4.44
N VAL A 33 -0.23 -2.01 4.76
CA VAL A 33 0.55 -1.18 3.84
C VAL A 33 1.90 -0.90 4.50
N PRO A 34 3.04 -1.16 3.82
CA PRO A 34 4.35 -0.83 4.38
C PRO A 34 4.53 0.69 4.49
N GLN A 35 5.54 1.13 5.24
CA GLN A 35 6.10 2.46 4.99
C GLN A 35 6.70 2.47 3.58
N ILE A 36 6.17 3.33 2.73
CA ILE A 36 6.69 3.57 1.38
C ILE A 36 7.76 4.65 1.51
N THR A 37 9.01 4.27 1.29
CA THR A 37 10.18 5.14 1.35
C THR A 37 10.70 5.44 -0.06
N ASP A 38 11.73 6.27 -0.18
CA ASP A 38 12.25 6.67 -1.49
C ASP A 38 13.42 5.79 -1.88
N LEU A 39 13.40 5.26 -3.10
CA LEU A 39 14.53 4.56 -3.69
C LEU A 39 15.44 5.54 -4.44
N ASP A 40 16.73 5.52 -4.13
CA ASP A 40 17.75 6.16 -4.95
C ASP A 40 18.10 5.25 -6.14
N ILE A 41 17.84 5.72 -7.37
CA ILE A 41 17.99 4.90 -8.59
C ILE A 41 19.43 4.72 -9.04
N ASP A 42 20.36 5.57 -8.58
CA ASP A 42 21.77 5.48 -8.93
C ASP A 42 22.51 4.50 -8.02
N THR A 43 22.15 4.48 -6.74
CA THR A 43 22.81 3.67 -5.71
C THR A 43 21.99 2.45 -5.27
N TRP A 44 20.71 2.38 -5.65
CA TRP A 44 19.74 1.36 -5.21
C TRP A 44 19.59 1.30 -3.68
N THR A 45 19.70 2.46 -3.03
CA THR A 45 19.61 2.58 -1.57
C THR A 45 18.32 3.27 -1.11
N GLU A 46 17.81 2.87 0.05
CA GLU A 46 16.66 3.50 0.69
C GLU A 46 17.02 4.89 1.23
N ARG A 47 16.10 5.85 1.05
CA ARG A 47 16.15 7.19 1.63
C ARG A 47 14.86 7.51 2.39
N ASN A 48 14.88 8.57 3.19
CA ASN A 48 13.68 9.16 3.81
C ASN A 48 12.92 8.28 4.81
N ARG A 49 13.58 7.29 5.43
CA ARG A 49 13.00 6.40 6.45
C ARG A 49 12.41 7.11 7.69
N HIS A 50 12.89 8.32 7.98
CA HIS A 50 12.48 9.09 9.16
C HIS A 50 11.30 10.04 8.91
N LEU A 51 10.83 10.14 7.66
CA LEU A 51 9.71 11.02 7.34
C LEU A 51 8.38 10.46 7.88
N PRO A 52 7.41 11.32 8.22
CA PRO A 52 6.07 10.88 8.55
C PRO A 52 5.48 10.03 7.42
N SER A 53 4.70 9.02 7.80
CA SER A 53 4.03 8.15 6.84
C SER A 53 3.08 8.97 5.95
N SER A 54 3.33 8.91 4.64
CA SER A 54 2.42 9.45 3.64
C SER A 54 1.26 8.49 3.44
N LYS A 55 0.04 9.00 3.46
CA LYS A 55 -1.21 8.23 3.35
C LYS A 55 -2.14 8.88 2.35
N CYS A 56 -3.13 8.12 1.87
CA CYS A 56 -4.10 8.65 0.92
C CYS A 56 -5.48 8.88 1.56
N TYR A 57 -6.19 9.91 1.06
CA TYR A 57 -7.60 10.16 1.31
C TYR A 57 -8.36 10.37 -0.01
N LEU A 58 -9.67 10.17 0.02
CA LEU A 58 -10.57 10.32 -1.13
C LEU A 58 -11.03 11.78 -1.26
N THR A 59 -11.00 12.31 -2.47
CA THR A 59 -11.63 13.59 -2.84
C THR A 59 -12.96 13.37 -3.56
N TRP A 60 -13.80 14.40 -3.59
CA TRP A 60 -15.17 14.31 -4.15
C TRP A 60 -15.22 14.09 -5.66
N ASP A 61 -14.14 14.36 -6.37
CA ASP A 61 -13.92 14.05 -7.78
C ASP A 61 -13.42 12.61 -8.02
N ALA A 62 -13.51 11.75 -6.99
CA ALA A 62 -13.09 10.34 -7.02
C ALA A 62 -11.60 10.13 -7.34
N ASP A 63 -10.76 11.06 -6.87
CA ASP A 63 -9.31 10.92 -6.89
C ASP A 63 -8.77 10.64 -5.48
N PHE A 64 -7.52 10.18 -5.38
CA PHE A 64 -6.81 10.03 -4.12
C PHE A 64 -5.71 11.09 -3.99
N LYS A 65 -5.60 11.69 -2.81
CA LYS A 65 -4.55 12.68 -2.51
C LYS A 65 -3.76 12.28 -1.27
N TRP A 66 -2.53 12.75 -1.21
CA TRP A 66 -1.61 12.44 -0.13
C TRP A 66 -1.73 13.41 1.05
N PHE A 67 -1.55 12.89 2.25
CA PHE A 67 -1.40 13.66 3.49
C PHE A 67 -0.45 12.92 4.45
N THR A 68 0.13 13.65 5.40
CA THR A 68 0.99 13.08 6.44
C THR A 68 0.20 12.81 7.72
N SER A 69 0.39 11.64 8.32
CA SER A 69 -0.23 11.32 9.62
C SER A 69 0.57 10.30 10.40
N THR A 70 0.54 10.42 11.73
CA THR A 70 1.14 9.45 12.67
C THR A 70 0.17 8.36 13.11
N ARG A 71 -1.11 8.42 12.72
CA ARG A 71 -2.08 7.35 13.01
C ARG A 71 -1.65 6.05 12.34
N SER A 72 -2.22 4.91 12.69
CA SER A 72 -1.95 3.65 11.96
C SER A 72 -2.89 3.47 10.78
N GLU A 73 -4.12 3.96 10.92
CA GLU A 73 -5.22 3.74 9.98
C GLU A 73 -5.01 4.53 8.69
N ILE A 74 -5.34 3.90 7.56
CA ILE A 74 -5.25 4.50 6.23
C ILE A 74 -6.67 4.60 5.65
N PRO A 75 -7.18 5.82 5.36
CA PRO A 75 -8.50 5.97 4.76
C PRO A 75 -8.60 5.34 3.36
N VAL A 76 -7.60 5.61 2.52
CA VAL A 76 -7.53 5.12 1.14
C VAL A 76 -6.14 4.59 0.82
N LEU A 77 -6.08 3.46 0.12
CA LEU A 77 -4.88 2.83 -0.40
C LEU A 77 -4.28 3.67 -1.54
N SER A 78 -2.95 3.70 -1.64
CA SER A 78 -2.28 4.18 -2.86
C SER A 78 -2.38 3.19 -4.02
N GLY A 79 -2.59 1.90 -3.73
CA GLY A 79 -2.80 0.82 -4.69
C GLY A 79 -1.63 -0.15 -4.81
N GLY A 80 -0.46 0.34 -5.24
CA GLY A 80 0.65 -0.51 -5.70
C GLY A 80 1.40 -1.33 -4.64
N LEU A 81 1.22 -1.04 -3.34
CA LEU A 81 1.96 -1.68 -2.26
C LEU A 81 1.03 -2.04 -1.10
N LEU A 82 0.63 -3.31 -1.01
CA LEU A 82 -0.22 -3.79 0.08
C LEU A 82 -0.07 -5.30 0.32
N GLY A 83 -0.50 -5.72 1.51
CA GLY A 83 -0.68 -7.10 1.89
C GLY A 83 -2.11 -7.36 2.34
N ILE A 84 -2.65 -8.51 1.97
CA ILE A 84 -3.98 -8.95 2.35
C ILE A 84 -3.98 -10.45 2.58
N SER A 85 -4.75 -10.95 3.55
CA SER A 85 -4.87 -12.40 3.69
C SER A 85 -5.56 -13.00 2.46
N ARG A 86 -5.10 -14.17 2.00
CA ARG A 86 -5.76 -14.88 0.88
C ARG A 86 -7.24 -15.16 1.16
N ARG A 87 -7.56 -15.42 2.43
CA ARG A 87 -8.93 -15.60 2.90
C ARG A 87 -9.76 -14.34 2.68
N TRP A 88 -9.30 -13.19 3.16
CA TRP A 88 -10.04 -11.94 3.02
C TRP A 88 -10.15 -11.47 1.57
N TRP A 89 -9.11 -11.66 0.78
CA TRP A 89 -9.15 -11.47 -0.67
C TRP A 89 -10.30 -12.24 -1.33
N ASN A 90 -10.43 -13.53 -1.02
CA ASN A 90 -11.49 -14.37 -1.56
C ASN A 90 -12.88 -13.98 -1.01
N GLU A 91 -13.00 -13.67 0.29
CA GLU A 91 -14.27 -13.25 0.91
C GLU A 91 -14.78 -11.91 0.36
N THR A 92 -13.89 -11.00 -0.04
CA THR A 92 -14.23 -9.70 -0.63
C THR A 92 -14.33 -9.71 -2.15
N GLY A 93 -14.07 -10.85 -2.80
CA GLY A 93 -14.16 -11.01 -4.24
C GLY A 93 -12.97 -10.44 -5.05
N GLY A 94 -11.84 -10.11 -4.41
CA GLY A 94 -10.68 -9.53 -5.08
C GLY A 94 -10.97 -8.19 -5.77
N TYR A 95 -10.24 -7.87 -6.84
CA TYR A 95 -10.56 -6.69 -7.67
C TYR A 95 -11.75 -6.93 -8.58
N ASP A 96 -12.46 -5.85 -8.94
CA ASP A 96 -13.51 -5.88 -9.96
C ASP A 96 -12.90 -6.14 -11.35
N GLU A 97 -13.27 -7.27 -11.95
CA GLU A 97 -12.81 -7.69 -13.28
C GLU A 97 -13.28 -6.76 -14.41
N GLY A 98 -14.28 -5.90 -14.15
CA GLY A 98 -14.75 -4.88 -15.07
C GLY A 98 -13.82 -3.65 -15.17
N MET A 99 -12.88 -3.48 -14.23
CA MET A 99 -11.91 -2.39 -14.29
C MET A 99 -10.89 -2.63 -15.40
N GLN A 100 -10.60 -1.57 -16.17
CA GLN A 100 -9.69 -1.63 -17.31
C GLN A 100 -8.63 -0.53 -17.21
N GLY A 101 -7.41 -0.84 -17.64
CA GLY A 101 -6.31 0.11 -17.62
C GLY A 101 -5.77 0.33 -16.20
N TRP A 102 -5.68 1.60 -15.78
CA TRP A 102 -5.09 2.00 -14.50
C TRP A 102 -5.97 3.05 -13.82
N GLY A 103 -6.20 2.87 -12.50
CA GLY A 103 -6.88 3.82 -11.63
C GLY A 103 -8.24 3.32 -11.13
N GLY A 104 -8.53 3.66 -9.87
CA GLY A 104 -9.82 3.40 -9.21
C GLY A 104 -9.87 2.11 -8.40
N GLU A 105 -9.03 1.11 -8.69
CA GLU A 105 -8.97 -0.16 -7.97
C GLU A 105 -8.57 0.02 -6.50
N ASN A 106 -7.70 0.98 -6.24
CA ASN A 106 -7.26 1.35 -4.90
C ASN A 106 -8.41 1.98 -4.09
N ILE A 107 -9.27 2.78 -4.72
CA ILE A 107 -10.43 3.42 -4.08
C ILE A 107 -11.51 2.36 -3.80
N ASP A 108 -11.85 1.53 -4.79
CA ASP A 108 -12.82 0.44 -4.63
C ASP A 108 -12.41 -0.52 -3.50
N GLN A 109 -11.17 -1.03 -3.52
CA GLN A 109 -10.69 -1.93 -2.48
C GLN A 109 -10.67 -1.26 -1.10
N SER A 110 -10.39 0.04 -1.03
CA SER A 110 -10.40 0.78 0.23
C SER A 110 -11.80 0.88 0.81
N LEU A 111 -12.76 1.35 0.00
CA LEU A 111 -14.15 1.49 0.40
C LEU A 111 -14.74 0.13 0.78
N ARG A 112 -14.52 -0.89 -0.05
CA ARG A 112 -14.97 -2.26 0.21
C ARG A 112 -14.41 -2.79 1.51
N THR A 113 -13.11 -2.61 1.77
CA THR A 113 -12.48 -3.08 3.01
C THR A 113 -13.13 -2.45 4.23
N TRP A 114 -13.29 -1.12 4.27
CA TRP A 114 -13.89 -0.42 5.41
C TRP A 114 -15.39 -0.73 5.58
N LEU A 115 -16.15 -0.72 4.49
CA LEU A 115 -17.61 -0.91 4.54
C LEU A 115 -18.01 -2.36 4.82
N CYS A 116 -17.15 -3.34 4.50
CA CYS A 116 -17.39 -4.76 4.76
C CYS A 116 -16.78 -5.26 6.08
N GLY A 117 -16.35 -4.35 6.96
CA GLY A 117 -15.88 -4.68 8.31
C GLY A 117 -14.42 -5.16 8.41
N GLY A 118 -13.61 -4.84 7.40
CA GLY A 118 -12.16 -4.91 7.48
C GLY A 118 -11.55 -3.61 8.01
N GLU A 119 -10.22 -3.53 7.96
CA GLU A 119 -9.47 -2.33 8.34
C GLU A 119 -8.23 -2.19 7.46
N ILE A 120 -7.71 -0.98 7.31
CA ILE A 120 -6.49 -0.71 6.53
C ILE A 120 -5.45 -0.04 7.43
N LYS A 121 -4.26 -0.63 7.55
CA LYS A 121 -3.21 -0.16 8.46
C LYS A 121 -1.85 -0.01 7.80
N SER A 122 -1.19 1.08 8.16
CA SER A 122 0.23 1.30 7.90
C SER A 122 1.08 0.52 8.91
N LEU A 123 2.12 -0.14 8.41
CA LEU A 123 3.07 -0.92 9.20
C LEU A 123 4.28 -0.06 9.56
N SER A 124 4.50 0.25 10.83
CA SER A 124 5.59 1.13 11.24
C SER A 124 6.98 0.50 11.14
N GLY A 125 7.06 -0.84 11.17
CA GLY A 125 8.32 -1.59 11.14
C GLY A 125 8.62 -2.26 9.80
N SER A 126 7.73 -2.11 8.80
CA SER A 126 7.91 -2.66 7.46
C SER A 126 8.20 -1.54 6.46
N PHE A 127 9.31 -1.63 5.74
CA PHE A 127 9.77 -0.61 4.83
C PHE A 127 9.95 -1.19 3.43
N VAL A 128 9.42 -0.49 2.43
CA VAL A 128 9.59 -0.81 1.02
C VAL A 128 9.90 0.48 0.28
N ALA A 129 11.12 0.58 -0.27
CA ALA A 129 11.53 1.75 -1.02
C ALA A 129 10.93 1.71 -2.43
N HIS A 130 10.36 2.81 -2.88
CA HIS A 130 9.69 2.94 -4.18
C HIS A 130 10.44 3.90 -5.08
N MET A 131 10.55 3.55 -6.36
CA MET A 131 11.09 4.44 -7.39
C MET A 131 9.98 5.37 -7.90
N TRP A 132 9.99 6.61 -7.42
CA TRP A 132 9.06 7.63 -7.89
C TRP A 132 9.42 8.13 -9.29
N ARG A 133 8.39 8.39 -10.11
CA ARG A 133 8.56 9.01 -11.44
C ARG A 133 9.12 10.43 -11.30
N VAL A 134 10.23 10.70 -11.98
CA VAL A 134 10.84 12.03 -12.06
C VAL A 134 10.63 12.58 -13.47
N PRO A 135 10.07 13.79 -13.63
CA PRO A 135 9.95 14.42 -14.94
C PRO A 135 11.32 14.48 -15.65
N HIS A 136 11.34 14.05 -16.91
CA HIS A 136 12.52 14.04 -17.79
C HIS A 136 13.61 13.01 -17.47
N ASP A 137 13.43 12.10 -16.50
CA ASP A 137 14.30 10.94 -16.32
C ASP A 137 13.66 9.69 -16.94
N GLN A 138 14.21 9.18 -18.04
CA GLN A 138 13.66 8.01 -18.75
C GLN A 138 13.80 6.69 -17.98
N ARG A 139 14.57 6.67 -16.89
CA ARG A 139 14.72 5.49 -16.04
C ARG A 139 13.51 5.29 -15.13
N THR A 140 12.75 6.35 -14.86
CA THR A 140 11.63 6.38 -13.89
C THR A 140 10.28 6.60 -14.56
#